data_AF-A0A7Z9DXB4-F1
#
_entry.id   AF-A0A7Z9DXB4-F1
#
_cell.length_a   1.000
_cell.length_b   1.000
_cell.length_c   1.000
_cell.angle_alpha   90.00
_cell.angle_beta   90.00
_cell.angle_gamma   90.00
#
_symmetry.space_group_name_H-M   'P 1'
#
loop_
_entity.id
_entity.type
_entity.pdbx_description
1 polymer ?
#
loop_
_entity_poly.entity_id
_entity_poly.type
_entity_poly.pdbx_seq_one_letter_code
_entity_poly.pdbx_strand_id
1 'polypeptide(L)' 'MPIAYPHINLKQLFSRTQGLPKRYGMAQALQLAGIPLEGTHHRGIDDARNIAKLLPFILDQQRVNSLSTN' A
#
# COMPACT_ATOMS: atom_id res chain seq x y z
N MET A 1 5.56 20.84 -8.93
CA MET A 1 4.56 20.86 -7.85
C MET A 1 3.69 19.61 -7.96
N PRO A 2 3.17 19.04 -6.86
CA PRO A 2 2.15 18.01 -6.97
C PRO A 2 0.96 18.58 -7.74
N ILE A 3 0.31 17.74 -8.53
CA ILE A 3 -0.88 18.10 -9.31
C ILE A 3 -1.91 18.72 -8.35
N ALA A 4 -2.40 19.92 -8.67
CA ALA A 4 -3.31 20.71 -7.81
C ALA A 4 -4.76 20.17 -7.78
N TYR A 5 -4.90 18.85 -7.86
CA TYR A 5 -6.17 18.16 -7.75
C TYR A 5 -6.26 17.47 -6.39
N PRO A 6 -7.48 17.32 -5.83
CA PRO A 6 -7.70 16.49 -4.67
C PRO A 6 -7.10 15.10 -4.91
N HIS A 7 -6.21 14.67 -4.02
CA HIS A 7 -5.59 13.36 -4.09
C HIS A 7 -5.60 12.70 -2.72
N ILE A 8 -5.74 11.39 -2.71
CA ILE A 8 -5.75 10.58 -1.50
C ILE A 8 -4.38 9.96 -1.33
N ASN A 9 -3.84 10.03 -0.12
CA ASN A 9 -2.61 9.32 0.18
C ASN A 9 -2.90 7.84 0.47
N LEU A 10 -2.83 7.01 -0.57
CA LEU A 10 -3.15 5.58 -0.47
C LEU A 10 -2.34 4.82 0.58
N LYS A 11 -1.09 5.23 0.86
CA LYS A 11 -0.27 4.62 1.93
C LYS A 11 -0.85 4.91 3.32
N GLN A 12 -1.36 6.12 3.52
CA GLN A 12 -2.00 6.49 4.78
C GLN A 12 -3.36 5.81 4.93
N LEU A 13 -4.13 5.73 3.84
CA LEU A 13 -5.42 5.07 3.85
C LEU A 13 -5.26 3.57 4.13
N PHE A 14 -4.29 2.91 3.51
CA PHE A 14 -3.94 1.51 3.80
C PHE A 14 -3.71 1.27 5.30
N SER A 15 -2.80 2.03 5.93
CA SER A 15 -2.52 1.87 7.37
C SER A 15 -3.76 2.10 8.24
N ARG A 16 -4.60 3.08 7.88
CA ARG A 16 -5.84 3.37 8.62
C ARG A 16 -6.86 2.25 8.48
N THR A 17 -7.15 1.81 7.25
CA THR A 17 -8.10 0.74 6.96
C THR A 17 -7.68 -0.57 7.63
N GLN A 18 -6.37 -0.85 7.65
CA GLN A 18 -5.82 -2.08 8.22
C GLN A 18 -5.54 -1.99 9.74
N GLY A 19 -5.87 -0.87 10.40
CA GLY A 19 -5.67 -0.70 11.85
C GLY A 19 -4.20 -0.74 12.29
N LEU A 20 -3.27 -0.41 11.39
CA LEU A 20 -1.84 -0.53 11.63
C LEU A 20 -1.31 0.65 12.46
N PRO A 21 -0.41 0.41 13.43
CA PRO A 21 0.03 1.42 14.40
C PRO A 21 0.90 2.52 13.77
N LYS A 22 1.46 2.27 12.59
CA LYS A 22 2.37 3.17 11.88
C LYS A 22 2.02 3.23 10.40
N ARG A 23 2.53 4.26 9.73
CA ARG A 23 2.43 4.39 8.27
C ARG A 23 3.46 3.47 7.61
N TYR A 24 2.99 2.56 6.76
CA TYR A 24 3.85 1.66 6.01
C TYR A 24 4.15 2.23 4.61
N GLY A 25 5.39 2.03 4.15
CA GLY A 25 5.76 2.29 2.76
C GLY A 25 5.12 1.27 1.81
N MET A 26 5.16 1.52 0.49
CA MET A 26 4.55 0.62 -0.51
C MET A 26 5.13 -0.80 -0.42
N ALA A 27 6.46 -0.94 -0.37
CA ALA A 27 7.11 -2.24 -0.29
C ALA A 27 6.70 -3.02 0.97
N GLN A 28 6.63 -2.34 2.12
CA GLN A 28 6.21 -2.98 3.37
C GLN A 28 4.72 -3.33 3.36
N ALA A 29 3.86 -2.48 2.76
CA ALA A 29 2.44 -2.77 2.60
C ALA A 29 2.21 -4.00 1.72
N LEU A 30 2.97 -4.14 0.62
CA LEU A 30 2.97 -5.34 -0.21
C LEU A 30 3.42 -6.58 0.57
N GLN A 31 4.49 -6.46 1.36
CA GLN A 31 4.96 -7.55 2.21
C GLN A 31 3.88 -8.00 3.22
N LEU A 32 3.19 -7.06 3.88
CA LEU A 32 2.08 -7.37 4.79
C LEU A 32 0.89 -8.01 4.07
N ALA A 33 0.64 -7.60 2.83
CA ALA A 33 -0.39 -8.19 1.97
C ALA A 33 0.03 -9.54 1.34
N GLY A 34 1.27 -10.00 1.55
CA GLY A 34 1.80 -11.22 0.93
C GLY A 34 2.01 -11.10 -0.58
N ILE A 35 2.14 -9.87 -1.10
CA ILE A 35 2.27 -9.58 -2.53
C ILE A 35 3.75 -9.30 -2.84
N PRO A 36 4.35 -9.95 -3.86
CA PRO A 36 5.71 -9.63 -4.27
C PRO A 36 5.78 -8.24 -4.91
N LEU A 37 6.85 -7.50 -4.59
CA LEU A 37 7.17 -6.26 -5.28
C LEU A 37 7.69 -6.58 -6.68
N GLU A 38 6.95 -6.18 -7.71
CA GLU A 38 7.31 -6.43 -9.11
C GLU A 38 7.79 -5.13 -9.79
N GLY A 39 8.76 -5.27 -10.70
CA GLY A 39 9.22 -4.18 -11.57
C GLY A 39 10.58 -3.60 -11.19
N THR A 40 10.99 -2.56 -11.92
CA THR A 40 12.28 -1.89 -11.70
C THR A 40 12.09 -0.70 -10.77
N HIS A 41 12.93 -0.61 -9.74
CA HIS A 41 12.90 0.53 -8.80
C HIS A 41 13.00 1.85 -9.60
N HIS A 42 12.06 2.78 -9.35
CA HIS A 42 11.93 4.10 -9.98
C HIS A 42 11.25 4.19 -11.36
N ARG A 43 10.65 3.11 -11.87
CA ARG A 43 9.66 3.23 -12.97
C ARG A 43 8.28 3.54 -12.40
N GLY A 44 7.80 4.76 -12.60
CA GLY A 44 6.51 5.21 -12.06
C GLY A 44 5.31 4.34 -12.44
N ILE A 45 5.35 3.66 -13.60
CA ILE A 45 4.30 2.71 -14.01
C ILE A 45 4.27 1.44 -13.15
N ASP A 46 5.44 0.96 -12.72
CA ASP A 46 5.54 -0.25 -11.89
C ASP A 46 5.08 0.07 -10.46
N ASP A 47 5.43 1.24 -9.94
CA ASP A 47 4.90 1.75 -8.66
C ASP A 47 3.37 1.89 -8.71
N ALA A 48 2.81 2.40 -9.80
CA ALA A 48 1.36 2.51 -9.98
C ALA A 48 0.67 1.14 -9.99
N ARG A 49 1.24 0.14 -10.69
CA ARG A 49 0.72 -1.24 -10.67
C ARG A 49 0.80 -1.86 -9.28
N ASN A 50 1.91 -1.68 -8.58
CA ASN A 50 2.09 -2.19 -7.23
C ASN A 50 1.10 -1.55 -6.24
N ILE A 51 0.86 -0.24 -6.34
CA ILE A 51 -0.17 0.43 -5.53
C ILE A 51 -1.58 -0.08 -5.89
N ALA A 52 -1.87 -0.33 -7.17
CA ALA A 52 -3.17 -0.87 -7.59
C ALA A 52 -3.46 -2.23 -6.96
N LYS A 53 -2.44 -3.09 -6.78
CA LYS A 53 -2.58 -4.39 -6.09
C LYS A 53 -2.99 -4.24 -4.61
N LEU A 54 -2.70 -3.11 -3.97
CA LEU A 54 -3.08 -2.83 -2.58
C LEU A 54 -4.51 -2.30 -2.45
N LEU A 55 -5.20 -1.96 -3.54
CA LEU A 55 -6.54 -1.37 -3.49
C LEU A 55 -7.58 -2.22 -2.74
N PRO A 56 -7.65 -3.56 -2.89
CA PRO A 56 -8.60 -4.38 -2.11
C PRO A 56 -8.42 -4.24 -0.60
N PHE A 57 -7.18 -4.09 -0.13
CA PHE A 57 -6.87 -3.86 1.30
C PHE A 57 -7.21 -2.42 1.71
N ILE A 58 -6.99 -1.45 0.84
CA ILE A 58 -7.31 -0.03 1.10
C ILE A 58 -8.82 0.18 1.19
N LEU A 59 -9.58 -0.51 0.34
CA LEU A 59 -11.05 -0.45 0.24
C LEU A 59 -11.75 -1.40 1.22
N ASP A 60 -11.00 -1.96 2.18
CA ASP A 60 -11.51 -2.81 3.26
C ASP A 60 -12.06 -4.18 2.81
N GLN A 61 -11.81 -4.58 1.57
CA GLN A 61 -12.25 -5.85 0.99
C GLN A 61 -11.38 -7.04 1.43
N GLN A 62 -10.13 -6.76 1.83
CA GLN A 62 -9.18 -7.76 2.33
C GLN A 62 -8.45 -7.24 3.57
N ARG A 63 -8.10 -8.15 4.49
CA ARG A 63 -7.26 -7.86 5.66
C ARG A 63 -5.85 -8.40 5.43
N VAL A 64 -4.86 -7.62 5.83
CA VAL A 64 -3.48 -8.11 5.89
C VAL A 64 -3.36 -9.11 7.01
N ASN A 65 -2.57 -10.16 6.77
CA ASN A 65 -2.13 -11.01 7.85
C ASN A 65 -1.11 -10.21 8.65
N SER A 66 -1.52 -9.65 9.79
CA SER A 66 -0.59 -9.14 10.78
C SER A 66 0.28 -10.32 11.17
N LEU A 67 1.49 -10.41 10.63
CA LEU A 67 2.52 -11.30 11.17
C LEU A 67 2.55 -11.03 12.67
N SER A 68 2.15 -12.02 13.47
CA SER A 68 2.26 -11.96 14.91
C SER A 68 3.69 -11.59 15.23
N THR A 69 3.92 -10.34 15.58
CA THR A 69 5.05 -9.97 16.43
C THR A 69 4.77 -10.61 17.78
N ASN A 70 5.24 -11.85 17.94
CA ASN A 70 5.75 -12.31 19.23
C ASN A 70 6.95 -11.44 19.61
#